data_AF-A0A2S6WZN8-F1
#
_entry.id   AF-A0A2S6WZN8-F1
#
_cell.length_a   1.000
_cell.length_b   1.000
_cell.length_c   1.000
_cell.angle_alpha   90.00
_cell.angle_beta   90.00
_cell.angle_gamma   90.00
#
_symmetry.space_group_name_H-M   'P 1'
#
loop_
_entity.id
_entity.type
_entity.pdbx_description
1 polymer ?
#
loop_
_entity_poly.entity_id
_entity_poly.type
_entity_poly.pdbx_seq_one_letter_code
_entity_poly.pdbx_strand_id
1 'polypeptide(L)' 'MSDEHDPGADGPDGPGCEPGGYSLIDTAPRPPRADGPPYAECVLCREPTEYPESYKGVTLCPVCEWQEAQRTACSG' A
#
# COMPACT_ATOMS: atom_id res chain seq x y z
N MET A 1 22.54 -13.61 31.61
CA MET A 1 22.69 -12.27 31.00
C MET A 1 21.29 -11.77 30.70
N SER A 2 20.54 -11.56 31.78
CA SER A 2 19.17 -11.04 31.75
C SER A 2 19.31 -9.53 31.74
N ASP A 3 18.95 -8.91 30.63
CA ASP A 3 18.94 -7.45 30.53
C ASP A 3 17.58 -6.99 31.05
N GLU A 4 17.59 -6.47 32.28
CA GLU A 4 16.47 -5.80 32.93
C GLU A 4 16.09 -4.57 32.12
N HIS A 5 14.96 -4.65 31.42
CA HIS A 5 14.37 -3.48 30.79
C HIS A 5 13.67 -2.65 31.88
N ASP A 6 14.32 -1.56 32.29
CA ASP A 6 13.83 -0.56 33.24
C ASP A 6 12.68 0.27 32.64
N PRO A 7 11.43 0.22 33.16
CA PRO A 7 10.36 1.08 32.70
C PRO A 7 10.45 2.45 33.41
N GLY A 8 11.44 3.25 33.02
CA GLY A 8 11.63 4.61 33.49
C GLY A 8 10.68 5.60 32.82
N ALA A 9 9.63 5.99 33.53
CA ALA A 9 8.90 7.26 33.45
C ALA A 9 8.51 7.79 32.03
N ASP A 10 7.47 7.21 31.44
CA ASP A 10 6.68 7.87 30.39
C ASP A 10 5.58 8.73 31.06
N GLY A 11 5.83 10.03 31.19
CA GLY A 11 4.79 11.01 31.52
C GLY A 11 3.95 11.32 30.28
N PRO A 12 2.63 11.61 30.41
CA PRO A 12 1.69 11.64 29.28
C PRO A 12 1.83 12.84 28.30
N ASP A 13 2.97 13.55 28.28
CA ASP A 13 3.14 14.82 27.57
C ASP A 13 4.30 14.80 26.55
N GLY A 14 4.53 13.65 25.89
CA GLY A 14 5.29 13.59 24.65
C GLY A 14 4.34 13.58 23.44
N PRO A 15 4.64 14.27 22.33
CA PRO A 15 3.91 14.06 21.08
C PRO A 15 4.24 12.66 20.55
N GLY A 16 3.58 11.66 21.12
CA GLY A 16 3.59 10.30 20.64
C GLY A 16 3.02 10.25 19.23
N CYS A 17 3.49 9.29 18.45
CA CYS A 17 2.84 8.92 17.20
C CYS A 17 1.44 8.39 17.54
N GLU A 18 0.45 9.29 17.60
CA GLU A 18 -0.92 8.92 17.90
C GLU A 18 -1.46 8.05 16.74
N PRO A 19 -2.00 6.86 17.02
CA PRO A 19 -2.55 5.98 15.99
C PRO A 19 -3.82 6.54 15.33
N GLY A 20 -4.24 7.78 15.62
CA GLY A 20 -5.42 8.41 15.02
C GLY A 20 -5.21 9.02 13.63
N GLY A 21 -3.98 9.06 13.12
CA GLY A 21 -3.64 9.76 11.87
C GLY A 21 -4.09 9.08 10.56
N TYR A 22 -4.63 7.85 10.60
CA TYR A 22 -5.06 7.14 9.39
C TYR A 22 -6.52 7.42 8.99
N SER A 23 -7.34 7.96 9.90
CA SER A 23 -8.78 8.14 9.66
C SER A 23 -9.10 9.13 8.54
N LEU A 24 -8.19 10.08 8.24
CA LEU A 24 -8.40 11.05 7.16
C LEU A 24 -8.19 10.45 5.76
N ILE A 25 -7.50 9.31 5.67
CA ILE A 25 -7.15 8.66 4.39
C ILE A 25 -8.29 7.73 3.96
N ASP A 26 -8.92 7.04 4.90
CA ASP A 26 -10.09 6.17 4.68
C ASP A 26 -11.39 6.96 4.43
N THR A 27 -11.53 8.14 5.02
CA THR A 27 -12.68 9.03 4.76
C THR A 27 -12.58 9.80 3.44
N ALA A 28 -11.42 9.80 2.78
CA ALA A 28 -11.29 10.39 1.46
C ALA A 28 -12.06 9.53 0.45
N PRO A 29 -13.05 10.09 -0.27
CA PRO A 29 -13.76 9.32 -1.29
C PRO A 29 -12.77 8.85 -2.34
N ARG A 30 -12.73 7.54 -2.59
CA ARG A 30 -11.91 6.97 -3.67
C ARG A 30 -12.28 7.70 -4.97
N PRO A 31 -11.28 8.14 -5.77
CA PRO A 31 -11.57 8.78 -7.05
C PRO A 31 -12.49 7.87 -7.88
N PRO A 32 -13.45 8.43 -8.61
CA PRO A 32 -14.33 7.65 -9.47
C PRO A 32 -13.47 6.82 -10.41
N ARG A 33 -13.91 5.59 -10.72
CA ARG A 33 -13.29 4.83 -11.81
C ARG A 33 -13.39 5.72 -13.05
N ALA A 34 -12.25 6.10 -13.59
CA ALA A 34 -12.23 6.99 -14.74
C ALA A 34 -12.93 6.29 -15.91
N ASP A 35 -13.74 7.03 -16.66
CA ASP A 35 -14.47 6.55 -17.85
C ASP A 35 -13.55 6.49 -19.08
N GLY A 36 -12.26 6.21 -18.84
CA GLY A 36 -11.22 6.19 -19.86
C GLY A 36 -11.37 5.01 -20.82
N PRO A 37 -10.59 4.99 -21.93
CA PRO A 37 -10.48 3.80 -22.77
C PRO A 37 -10.27 2.55 -21.90
N PRO A 38 -10.78 1.39 -22.33
CA PRO A 38 -10.79 0.20 -21.49
C PRO A 38 -9.43 -0.01 -20.83
N TYR A 39 -9.44 -0.07 -19.51
CA TYR A 39 -8.24 -0.35 -18.72
C TYR A 39 -7.86 -1.80 -18.93
N ALA A 40 -6.55 -2.08 -19.03
CA ALA A 40 -6.11 -3.45 -19.11
C ALA A 40 -6.51 -4.19 -17.82
N GLU A 41 -6.94 -5.44 -17.94
CA GLU A 41 -7.21 -6.30 -16.78
C GLU A 41 -5.91 -6.92 -16.28
N CYS A 42 -5.68 -6.86 -14.96
CA CYS A 42 -4.54 -7.54 -14.34
C CYS A 42 -4.67 -9.07 -14.47
N VAL A 43 -3.63 -9.75 -14.93
CA VAL A 43 -3.68 -11.22 -15.11
C VAL A 43 -3.73 -12.02 -13.81
N LEU A 44 -3.41 -11.39 -12.67
CA LEU A 44 -3.42 -12.05 -11.35
C LEU A 44 -4.75 -11.83 -10.59
N CYS A 45 -5.18 -10.58 -10.46
CA CYS A 45 -6.37 -10.24 -9.67
C CYS A 45 -7.62 -9.95 -10.51
N ARG A 46 -7.50 -9.81 -11.84
CA ARG A 46 -8.59 -9.44 -12.77
C ARG A 46 -9.30 -8.13 -12.43
N GLU A 47 -8.62 -7.24 -11.71
CA GLU A 47 -9.08 -5.88 -11.53
C GLU A 47 -8.59 -5.00 -12.69
N PRO A 48 -9.36 -3.97 -13.09
CA PRO A 48 -8.91 -2.98 -14.04
C PRO A 48 -7.69 -2.26 -13.47
N THR A 49 -6.62 -2.23 -14.26
CA THR A 49 -5.39 -1.50 -13.93
C THR A 49 -5.60 0.01 -14.03
N GLU A 50 -4.64 0.81 -13.56
CA GLU A 50 -4.62 2.25 -13.84
C GLU A 50 -4.14 2.57 -15.27
N TYR A 51 -3.65 1.56 -16.00
CA TYR A 51 -3.10 1.72 -17.33
C TYR A 51 -4.14 1.41 -18.42
N PRO A 52 -4.27 2.27 -19.44
CA PRO A 52 -5.15 1.99 -20.57
C PRO A 52 -4.64 0.77 -21.36
N GLU A 53 -5.53 0.00 -21.99
CA GLU A 53 -5.18 -1.15 -22.85
C GLU A 53 -4.21 -0.81 -24.01
N SER A 54 -4.14 0.47 -24.38
CA SER A 54 -3.18 0.97 -25.37
C SER A 54 -1.71 0.88 -24.90
N TYR A 55 -1.49 0.78 -23.59
CA TYR A 55 -0.17 0.66 -22.99
C TYR A 55 0.36 -0.78 -23.14
N LYS A 56 0.97 -1.04 -24.30
CA LYS A 56 1.53 -2.34 -24.68
C LYS A 56 2.63 -2.77 -23.70
N GLY A 57 2.45 -3.92 -23.03
CA GLY A 57 3.51 -4.60 -22.26
C GLY A 57 3.31 -4.63 -20.74
N VAL A 58 2.31 -3.93 -20.20
CA VAL A 58 1.98 -4.01 -18.77
C VAL A 58 0.81 -4.97 -18.56
N THR A 59 1.09 -6.12 -17.96
CA THR A 59 0.09 -7.18 -17.68
C THR A 59 -0.31 -7.26 -16.20
N LEU A 60 0.37 -6.51 -15.32
CA LEU A 60 0.14 -6.49 -13.87
C LEU A 60 -0.34 -5.10 -13.44
N CYS A 61 -1.22 -5.06 -12.44
CA CYS A 61 -1.52 -3.81 -11.76
C CYS A 61 -0.33 -3.37 -10.88
N PRO A 62 -0.20 -2.07 -10.56
CA PRO A 62 0.91 -1.54 -9.76
C PRO A 62 1.10 -2.25 -8.41
N VAL A 63 0.00 -2.68 -7.78
CA VAL A 63 0.03 -3.43 -6.52
C VAL A 63 0.68 -4.80 -6.72
N CYS A 64 0.25 -5.54 -7.73
CA CYS A 64 0.81 -6.86 -8.03
C CYS A 64 2.28 -6.75 -8.48
N GLU A 65 2.63 -5.74 -9.26
CA GLU A 65 4.01 -5.50 -9.70
C GLU A 65 4.95 -5.29 -8.48
N TRP A 66 4.54 -4.45 -7.52
CA TRP A 66 5.31 -4.23 -6.31
C TRP A 66 5.38 -5.47 -5.40
N GLN A 67 4.33 -6.29 -5.34
CA GLN A 67 4.36 -7.55 -4.60
C GLN A 67 5.36 -8.55 -5.21
N GLU A 68 5.37 -8.72 -6.53
CA GLU A 68 6.32 -9.62 -7.20
C GLU A 68 7.78 -9.15 -7.03
N ALA A 69 8.01 -7.84 -7.09
CA ALA A 69 9.32 -7.24 -6.81
C ALA A 69 9.79 -7.53 -5.38
N GLN A 70 8.94 -7.35 -4.38
CA GLN A 70 9.28 -7.65 -2.98
C GLN A 70 9.52 -9.13 -2.73
N ARG A 71 8.70 -10.02 -3.33
CA ARG A 71 8.91 -11.46 -3.19
C ARG A 71 10.28 -11.85 -3.69
N THR A 72 10.67 -11.32 -4.85
CA THR A 72 12.01 -11.54 -5.40
C THR A 72 13.11 -10.97 -4.49
N ALA A 73 12.89 -9.80 -3.90
CA ALA A 73 13.85 -9.16 -2.99
C ALA A 73 14.05 -9.91 -1.66
N CYS A 74 13.00 -10.57 -1.14
CA CYS A 74 13.02 -11.24 0.17
C CYS A 74 13.17 -12.77 0.11
N SER A 75 13.33 -13.37 -1.08
CA SER A 75 13.50 -14.82 -1.26
C SER A 75 14.98 -15.26 -1.30
N GLY A 76 15.86 -14.47 -0.66
CA GLY A 76 17.31 -14.71 -0.59
C GLY A 76 17.72 -15.74 0.46
#